data_AF-A0AAV2Q3E1-F1
#
_entry.id   AF-A0AAV2Q3E1-F1
#
_cell.length_a   1.000
_cell.length_b   1.000
_cell.length_c   1.000
_cell.angle_alpha   90.00
_cell.angle_beta   90.00
_cell.angle_gamma   90.00
#
_symmetry.space_group_name_H-M   'P 1'
#
loop_
_entity.id
_entity.type
_entity.pdbx_description
1 polymer ?
#
loop_
_entity_poly.entity_id
_entity_poly.type
_entity_poly.pdbx_seq_one_letter_code
_entity_poly.pdbx_strand_id
1 'polypeptide(L)'
;MMCVSVGHTVVPVVGEELAKIRKDFKGHTKDIIQLMPGRWLYPAVFTNYADRYYNFKWRESDVMVMTWPKCGTTWMQEIIWNMKNNPNLDNPRATDMLFARSPFIEYDILLEGLNYDPPGPGDPMVQALKSYCPEANPSQGLCLQLAEQSPAPRIIKTHLPFSLHSPHLLNSAKVVFVVRNPKDAIISYCHHVRLFKHQSFIGTLEDFVQYFMQDNLQFGSYSLMVKEAWEKRGHPNLHIVFYENLKTDIGNELRKLNNFIGTNLSETQLQNVVKWTSLEAMRGRTNEDKVAGSAKYNTQVLEKDGGFIRKGIVGDWREKFSPELNAELNQWIEKYIDPIGINLKYS
;
A
#
# COMPACT_ATOMS: atom_id res chain seq x y z
N MET A 1 24.94 -0.35 -10.68
CA MET A 1 24.60 -1.76 -10.97
C MET A 1 23.22 -1.74 -11.62
N MET A 2 23.01 -2.34 -12.79
CA MET A 2 21.67 -2.39 -13.41
C MET A 2 20.82 -3.43 -12.70
N CYS A 3 19.55 -3.11 -12.45
CA CYS A 3 18.56 -4.14 -12.15
C CYS A 3 18.02 -4.64 -13.48
N VAL A 4 18.74 -5.60 -14.08
CA VAL A 4 18.62 -5.97 -15.50
C VAL A 4 17.21 -6.44 -15.87
N SER A 5 16.53 -7.15 -14.96
CA SER A 5 15.18 -7.67 -15.20
C SER A 5 14.09 -6.60 -15.29
N VAL A 6 14.24 -5.49 -14.56
CA VAL A 6 13.21 -4.46 -14.44
C VAL A 6 13.45 -3.31 -15.44
N GLY A 7 14.58 -3.30 -16.15
CA GLY A 7 14.95 -2.22 -17.06
C GLY A 7 15.26 -0.89 -16.36
N HIS A 8 15.47 -0.91 -15.04
CA HIS A 8 15.78 0.29 -14.24
C HIS A 8 17.26 0.35 -13.87
N THR A 9 17.80 1.57 -13.84
CA THR A 9 19.13 1.86 -13.31
C THR A 9 19.05 2.06 -11.80
N VAL A 10 19.87 1.33 -11.04
CA VAL A 10 19.99 1.51 -9.59
C VAL A 10 21.01 2.60 -9.29
N VAL A 11 20.55 3.67 -8.63
CA VAL A 11 21.36 4.80 -8.19
C VAL A 11 21.37 4.84 -6.66
N PRO A 12 22.52 4.64 -5.99
CA PRO A 12 22.61 4.80 -4.54
C PRO A 12 22.30 6.23 -4.10
N VAL A 13 21.53 6.39 -3.03
CA VAL A 13 21.31 7.69 -2.39
C VAL A 13 22.44 7.93 -1.41
N VAL A 14 23.23 8.99 -1.65
CA VAL A 14 24.46 9.30 -0.89
C VAL A 14 24.54 10.79 -0.54
N GLY A 15 25.54 11.17 0.26
CA GLY A 15 25.84 12.58 0.53
C GLY A 15 24.73 13.33 1.27
N GLU A 16 24.49 14.58 0.86
CA GLU A 16 23.53 15.48 1.50
C GLU A 16 22.09 14.94 1.46
N GLU A 17 21.70 14.27 0.38
CA GLU A 17 20.36 13.71 0.23
C GLU A 17 20.11 12.60 1.27
N LEU A 18 21.06 11.67 1.42
CA LEU A 18 20.99 10.62 2.43
C LEU A 18 21.03 11.21 3.85
N ALA A 19 21.88 12.22 4.07
CA ALA A 19 21.98 12.90 5.35
C ALA A 19 20.67 13.59 5.74
N LYS A 20 20.00 14.24 4.77
CA LYS A 20 18.67 14.85 4.94
C LYS A 20 17.64 13.79 5.30
N ILE A 21 17.53 12.69 4.55
CA ILE A 21 16.58 11.60 4.86
C ILE A 21 16.83 11.04 6.28
N ARG A 22 18.08 10.72 6.64
CA ARG A 22 18.42 10.16 7.96
C ARG A 22 18.30 11.16 9.11
N LYS A 23 18.29 12.47 8.82
CA LYS A 23 17.99 13.51 9.81
C LYS A 23 16.57 13.33 10.35
N ASP A 24 15.60 13.05 9.49
CA ASP A 24 14.19 13.02 9.89
C ASP A 24 13.60 11.61 9.96
N PHE A 25 14.10 10.63 9.20
CA PHE A 25 13.64 9.24 9.22
C PHE A 25 14.63 8.32 9.97
N LYS A 26 14.48 8.23 11.29
CA LYS A 26 15.47 7.53 12.15
C LYS A 26 15.51 6.01 11.96
N GLY A 27 14.47 5.43 11.39
CA GLY A 27 14.43 4.00 11.08
C GLY A 27 15.19 3.60 9.81
N HIS A 28 15.59 4.57 8.98
CA HIS A 28 16.32 4.32 7.73
C HIS A 28 17.83 4.17 7.98
N THR A 29 18.22 3.05 8.59
CA THR A 29 19.61 2.76 8.98
C THR A 29 20.40 2.03 7.90
N LYS A 30 19.72 1.41 6.93
CA LYS A 30 20.34 0.69 5.81
C LYS A 30 20.55 1.61 4.60
N ASP A 31 21.20 1.07 3.57
CA ASP A 31 21.41 1.79 2.31
C ASP A 31 20.10 1.96 1.55
N ILE A 32 19.99 3.10 0.86
CA ILE A 32 18.81 3.49 0.10
C ILE A 32 19.22 3.65 -1.36
N ILE A 33 18.35 3.23 -2.27
CA ILE A 33 18.53 3.33 -3.71
C ILE A 33 17.34 4.05 -4.35
N GLN A 34 17.62 4.67 -5.50
CA GLN A 34 16.65 5.15 -6.45
C GLN A 34 16.69 4.27 -7.70
N LEU A 35 15.51 3.88 -8.18
CA LEU A 35 15.36 3.22 -9.47
C LEU A 35 14.97 4.25 -10.52
N MET A 36 15.77 4.35 -11.58
CA MET A 36 15.57 5.29 -12.69
C MET A 36 15.17 4.54 -13.97
N PRO A 37 14.30 5.11 -14.82
CA PRO A 37 13.60 6.39 -14.64
C PRO A 37 12.51 6.31 -13.56
N GLY A 38 12.02 7.47 -13.12
CA GLY A 38 10.91 7.57 -12.15
C GLY A 38 11.31 7.80 -10.69
N ARG A 39 12.60 7.65 -10.36
CA ARG A 39 13.18 7.97 -9.04
C ARG A 39 12.47 7.24 -7.90
N TRP A 40 12.17 5.95 -8.10
CA TRP A 40 11.50 5.13 -7.09
C TRP A 40 12.45 4.82 -5.92
N LEU A 41 12.06 5.22 -4.71
CA LEU A 41 12.92 5.14 -3.53
C LEU A 41 12.67 3.84 -2.73
N TYR A 42 13.71 3.03 -2.57
CA TYR A 42 13.64 1.77 -1.82
C TYR A 42 14.88 1.53 -0.97
N PRO A 43 14.81 0.70 0.09
CA PRO A 43 16.00 0.11 0.67
C PRO A 43 16.79 -0.72 -0.37
N ALA A 44 18.12 -0.71 -0.29
CA ALA A 44 19.00 -1.37 -1.26
C ALA A 44 18.73 -2.88 -1.43
N VAL A 45 18.21 -3.52 -0.37
CA VAL A 45 17.80 -4.93 -0.36
C VAL A 45 16.71 -5.25 -1.40
N PHE A 46 16.00 -4.26 -1.93
CA PHE A 46 15.08 -4.43 -3.05
C PHE A 46 15.74 -5.17 -4.23
N THR A 47 17.03 -4.93 -4.48
CA THR A 47 17.77 -5.57 -5.58
C THR A 47 17.85 -7.10 -5.44
N ASN A 48 17.76 -7.65 -4.22
CA ASN A 48 17.71 -9.10 -3.98
C ASN A 48 16.40 -9.73 -4.47
N TYR A 49 15.34 -8.94 -4.59
CA TYR A 49 13.98 -9.41 -4.88
C TYR A 49 13.43 -8.95 -6.23
N ALA A 50 14.05 -7.92 -6.82
CA ALA A 50 13.54 -7.24 -8.00
C ALA A 50 13.18 -8.19 -9.16
N ASP A 51 14.05 -9.17 -9.46
CA ASP A 51 13.80 -10.16 -10.51
C ASP A 51 12.55 -11.01 -10.23
N ARG A 52 12.31 -11.38 -8.97
CA ARG A 52 11.15 -12.18 -8.58
C ARG A 52 9.87 -11.35 -8.56
N TYR A 53 9.92 -10.08 -8.16
CA TYR A 53 8.78 -9.17 -8.26
C TYR A 53 8.38 -8.93 -9.71
N TYR A 54 9.36 -8.68 -10.58
CA TYR A 54 9.11 -8.47 -12.01
C TYR A 54 8.54 -9.71 -12.68
N ASN A 55 9.12 -10.88 -12.41
CA ASN A 55 8.72 -12.17 -13.00
C ASN A 55 7.67 -12.93 -12.20
N PHE A 56 7.00 -12.28 -11.24
CA PHE A 56 6.00 -12.92 -10.39
C PHE A 56 4.94 -13.61 -11.25
N LYS A 57 4.64 -14.88 -10.91
CA LYS A 57 3.71 -15.71 -11.69
C LYS A 57 2.28 -15.43 -11.27
N TRP A 58 1.62 -14.56 -12.02
CA TRP A 58 0.19 -14.26 -11.90
C TRP A 58 -0.67 -15.43 -12.39
N ARG A 59 -1.82 -15.60 -11.76
CA ARG A 59 -2.88 -16.55 -12.12
C ARG A 59 -4.11 -15.75 -12.54
N GLU A 60 -4.91 -16.30 -13.44
CA GLU A 60 -6.13 -15.67 -13.96
C GLU A 60 -7.12 -15.23 -12.87
N SER A 61 -7.20 -16.00 -11.77
CA SER A 61 -8.11 -15.73 -10.66
C SER A 61 -7.61 -14.69 -9.65
N ASP A 62 -6.38 -14.20 -9.83
CA ASP A 62 -5.77 -13.22 -8.93
C ASP A 62 -6.40 -11.85 -9.08
N VAL A 63 -6.47 -11.14 -7.95
CA VAL A 63 -6.75 -9.71 -7.93
C VAL A 63 -5.63 -9.01 -7.16
N MET A 64 -4.94 -8.10 -7.83
CA MET A 64 -3.96 -7.23 -7.19
C MET A 64 -4.63 -5.95 -6.70
N VAL A 65 -4.37 -5.58 -5.44
CA VAL A 65 -4.69 -4.26 -4.88
C VAL A 65 -3.45 -3.40 -4.92
N MET A 66 -3.40 -2.48 -5.88
CA MET A 66 -2.26 -1.60 -6.10
C MET A 66 -2.61 -0.19 -5.63
N THR A 67 -1.78 0.43 -4.80
CA THR A 67 -1.98 1.83 -4.39
C THR A 67 -0.65 2.49 -4.09
N TRP A 68 -0.57 3.82 -4.19
CA TRP A 68 0.44 4.53 -3.40
C TRP A 68 0.11 4.39 -1.91
N PRO A 69 1.08 4.41 -0.97
CA PRO A 69 0.79 4.28 0.45
C PRO A 69 -0.36 5.18 0.94
N LYS A 70 -1.23 4.63 1.78
CA LYS A 70 -2.30 5.39 2.47
C LYS A 70 -3.43 5.96 1.58
N CYS A 71 -3.59 5.42 0.38
CA CYS A 71 -4.74 5.69 -0.49
C CYS A 71 -5.97 4.78 -0.23
N GLY A 72 -5.97 3.95 0.82
CA GLY A 72 -7.11 3.07 1.16
C GLY A 72 -6.87 1.58 0.93
N THR A 73 -5.61 1.15 0.82
CA THR A 73 -5.20 -0.23 0.53
C THR A 73 -5.84 -1.26 1.45
N THR A 74 -5.75 -1.07 2.77
CA THR A 74 -6.31 -2.00 3.77
C THR A 74 -7.82 -2.18 3.60
N TRP A 75 -8.53 -1.08 3.34
CA TRP A 75 -9.98 -1.13 3.12
C TRP A 75 -10.31 -1.90 1.85
N MET A 76 -9.57 -1.67 0.77
CA MET A 76 -9.75 -2.37 -0.49
C MET A 76 -9.38 -3.87 -0.41
N GLN A 77 -8.31 -4.23 0.30
CA GLN A 77 -7.97 -5.62 0.58
C GLN A 77 -9.11 -6.32 1.32
N GLU A 78 -9.66 -5.71 2.36
CA GLU A 78 -10.81 -6.26 3.08
C GLU A 78 -12.05 -6.38 2.20
N ILE A 79 -12.38 -5.35 1.40
CA ILE A 79 -13.52 -5.38 0.47
C ILE A 79 -13.38 -6.57 -0.48
N ILE A 80 -12.27 -6.65 -1.22
CA ILE A 80 -12.09 -7.66 -2.28
C ILE A 80 -11.98 -9.06 -1.67
N TRP A 81 -11.27 -9.21 -0.55
CA TRP A 81 -11.14 -10.52 0.09
C TRP A 81 -12.50 -11.03 0.58
N ASN A 82 -13.32 -10.18 1.21
CA ASN A 82 -14.64 -10.59 1.68
C ASN A 82 -15.62 -10.82 0.52
N MET A 83 -15.55 -10.04 -0.56
CA MET A 83 -16.35 -10.31 -1.77
C MET A 83 -16.07 -11.72 -2.35
N LYS A 84 -14.80 -12.14 -2.41
CA LYS A 84 -14.45 -13.44 -2.99
C LYS A 84 -14.58 -14.62 -2.02
N ASN A 85 -14.33 -14.41 -0.73
CA ASN A 85 -14.14 -15.50 0.23
C ASN A 85 -15.13 -15.50 1.40
N ASN A 86 -15.82 -14.39 1.66
CA ASN A 86 -16.68 -14.24 2.83
C ASN A 86 -17.97 -13.43 2.57
N PRO A 87 -18.70 -13.66 1.45
CA PRO A 87 -19.88 -12.86 1.12
C PRO A 87 -21.06 -13.07 2.11
N ASN A 88 -21.05 -14.20 2.83
CA ASN A 88 -22.09 -14.57 3.79
C ASN A 88 -21.65 -14.37 5.27
N LEU A 89 -20.45 -13.82 5.51
CA LEU A 89 -19.90 -13.57 6.85
C LEU A 89 -19.70 -14.82 7.72
N ASP A 90 -19.43 -15.97 7.09
CA ASP A 90 -19.28 -17.29 7.70
C ASP A 90 -17.88 -17.89 7.55
N ASN A 91 -16.95 -17.21 6.86
CA ASN A 91 -15.59 -17.72 6.67
C ASN A 91 -14.77 -17.52 7.96
N PRO A 92 -14.27 -18.60 8.60
CA PRO A 92 -13.53 -18.50 9.87
C PRO A 92 -12.21 -17.75 9.73
N ARG A 93 -11.67 -17.67 8.51
CA ARG A 93 -10.44 -16.94 8.24
C ARG A 93 -10.64 -15.43 8.19
N ALA A 94 -11.88 -14.93 8.13
CA ALA A 94 -12.16 -13.49 7.98
C ALA A 94 -11.57 -12.60 9.08
N THR A 95 -11.21 -13.20 10.22
CA THR A 95 -10.54 -12.53 11.35
C THR A 95 -9.04 -12.82 11.44
N ASP A 96 -8.48 -13.68 10.56
CA ASP A 96 -7.04 -13.87 10.44
C ASP A 96 -6.36 -12.54 10.11
N MET A 97 -5.10 -12.42 10.54
CA MET A 97 -4.23 -11.28 10.20
C MET A 97 -4.31 -10.97 8.70
N LEU A 98 -4.52 -9.71 8.34
CA LEU A 98 -4.80 -9.33 6.95
C LEU A 98 -3.68 -9.75 6.00
N PHE A 99 -2.41 -9.65 6.42
CA PHE A 99 -1.28 -10.06 5.57
C PHE A 99 -1.19 -11.58 5.34
N ALA A 100 -1.81 -12.39 6.20
CA ALA A 100 -1.94 -13.83 5.98
C ALA A 100 -3.03 -14.18 4.94
N ARG A 101 -4.04 -13.31 4.80
CA ARG A 101 -5.15 -13.47 3.84
C ARG A 101 -4.91 -12.78 2.50
N SER A 102 -4.27 -11.63 2.56
CA SER A 102 -3.97 -10.76 1.43
C SER A 102 -2.53 -10.28 1.54
N PRO A 103 -1.56 -11.07 1.03
CA PRO A 103 -0.14 -10.80 1.23
C PRO A 103 0.30 -9.48 0.61
N PHE A 104 1.20 -8.78 1.30
CA PHE A 104 1.88 -7.59 0.77
C PHE A 104 3.18 -8.04 0.10
N ILE A 105 3.16 -8.14 -1.24
CA ILE A 105 4.16 -8.90 -2.00
C ILE A 105 5.60 -8.44 -1.76
N GLU A 106 5.83 -7.13 -1.59
CA GLU A 106 7.16 -6.57 -1.37
C GLU A 106 7.50 -6.25 0.09
N TYR A 107 6.71 -6.72 1.06
CA TYR A 107 6.94 -6.37 2.48
C TYR A 107 8.30 -6.84 3.00
N ASP A 108 8.88 -7.87 2.39
CA ASP A 108 10.23 -8.38 2.71
C ASP A 108 11.30 -7.28 2.62
N ILE A 109 11.20 -6.36 1.65
CA ILE A 109 12.17 -5.25 1.54
C ILE A 109 12.07 -4.27 2.70
N LEU A 110 10.92 -4.23 3.39
CA LEU A 110 10.72 -3.39 4.59
C LEU A 110 11.17 -4.10 5.84
N LEU A 111 10.95 -5.41 5.92
CA LEU A 111 11.44 -6.25 7.02
C LEU A 111 12.97 -6.26 7.06
N GLU A 112 13.63 -6.39 5.92
CA GLU A 112 15.10 -6.47 5.85
C GLU A 112 15.77 -5.10 5.69
N GLY A 113 15.11 -4.18 4.98
CA GLY A 113 15.68 -2.89 4.61
C GLY A 113 15.50 -1.80 5.66
N LEU A 114 14.68 -2.03 6.68
CA LEU A 114 14.44 -1.11 7.78
C LEU A 114 14.80 -1.77 9.11
N ASN A 115 14.74 -1.00 10.20
CA ASN A 115 15.08 -1.49 11.53
C ASN A 115 13.97 -2.40 12.11
N TYR A 116 13.83 -3.62 11.57
CA TYR A 116 12.81 -4.58 11.96
C TYR A 116 13.44 -5.92 12.37
N ASP A 117 12.86 -6.56 13.39
CA ASP A 117 13.27 -7.91 13.80
C ASP A 117 12.61 -8.97 12.91
N PRO A 118 13.36 -9.92 12.32
CA PRO A 118 12.78 -10.96 11.49
C PRO A 118 11.63 -11.69 12.19
N PRO A 119 10.50 -11.94 11.50
CA PRO A 119 9.39 -12.69 12.08
C PRO A 119 9.82 -14.08 12.54
N GLY A 120 9.54 -14.41 13.81
CA GLY A 120 9.82 -15.74 14.36
C GLY A 120 8.81 -16.80 13.92
N PRO A 121 9.02 -18.09 14.27
CA PRO A 121 8.13 -19.20 13.87
C PRO A 121 6.67 -19.06 14.33
N GLY A 122 6.41 -18.29 15.39
CA GLY A 122 5.07 -18.00 15.89
C GLY A 122 4.36 -16.84 15.20
N ASP A 123 5.02 -16.13 14.27
CA ASP A 123 4.38 -15.04 13.54
C ASP A 123 3.27 -15.58 12.62
N PRO A 124 2.06 -14.95 12.59
CA PRO A 124 0.95 -15.43 11.77
C PRO A 124 1.27 -15.58 10.28
N MET A 125 2.15 -14.73 9.72
CA MET A 125 2.55 -14.85 8.32
C MET A 125 3.42 -16.09 8.09
N VAL A 126 4.31 -16.40 9.03
CA VAL A 126 5.15 -17.61 8.98
C VAL A 126 4.30 -18.86 9.10
N GLN A 127 3.36 -18.87 10.05
CA GLN A 127 2.41 -19.98 10.21
C GLN A 127 1.53 -20.17 8.97
N ALA A 128 1.02 -19.08 8.39
CA ALA A 128 0.23 -19.13 7.17
C ALA A 128 1.04 -19.70 6.00
N LEU A 129 2.28 -19.23 5.78
CA LEU A 129 3.15 -19.74 4.74
C LEU A 129 3.41 -21.24 4.92
N LYS A 130 3.78 -21.66 6.14
CA LYS A 130 4.03 -23.08 6.45
C LYS A 130 2.79 -23.95 6.29
N SER A 131 1.59 -23.40 6.50
CA SER A 131 0.34 -24.11 6.27
C SER A 131 0.08 -24.41 4.77
N TYR A 132 0.55 -23.55 3.86
CA TYR A 132 0.40 -23.74 2.42
C TYR A 132 1.59 -24.48 1.79
N CYS A 133 2.78 -24.28 2.33
CA CYS A 133 4.02 -24.86 1.84
C CYS A 133 4.95 -25.16 3.03
N PRO A 134 4.87 -26.37 3.62
CA PRO A 134 5.69 -26.76 4.77
C PRO A 134 7.20 -26.63 4.55
N GLU A 135 7.65 -26.84 3.31
CA GLU A 135 9.06 -26.76 2.91
C GLU A 135 9.55 -25.33 2.61
N ALA A 136 8.65 -24.34 2.54
CA ALA A 136 9.02 -22.95 2.27
C ALA A 136 10.04 -22.44 3.30
N ASN A 137 10.98 -21.61 2.86
CA ASN A 137 12.01 -21.05 3.73
C ASN A 137 11.76 -19.55 3.93
N PRO A 138 11.16 -19.09 5.05
CA PRO A 138 10.83 -17.68 5.28
C PRO A 138 11.99 -16.69 5.11
N SER A 139 13.24 -17.15 5.27
CA SER A 139 14.43 -16.30 5.06
C SER A 139 14.70 -15.94 3.59
N GLN A 140 14.02 -16.58 2.65
CA GLN A 140 14.12 -16.30 1.21
C GLN A 140 12.95 -15.42 0.71
N GLY A 141 12.45 -14.52 1.56
CA GLY A 141 11.27 -13.69 1.29
C GLY A 141 9.99 -14.37 1.76
N LEU A 142 9.58 -14.07 2.99
CA LEU A 142 8.39 -14.59 3.64
C LEU A 142 7.12 -14.14 2.91
N CYS A 143 6.97 -12.84 2.68
CA CYS A 143 5.74 -12.28 2.12
C CYS A 143 5.60 -12.58 0.63
N LEU A 144 6.72 -12.58 -0.10
CA LEU A 144 6.77 -13.00 -1.48
C LEU A 144 6.39 -14.49 -1.64
N GLN A 145 6.98 -15.38 -0.85
CA GLN A 145 6.58 -16.80 -0.86
C GLN A 145 5.12 -16.98 -0.42
N LEU A 146 4.65 -16.23 0.56
CA LEU A 146 3.25 -16.27 0.96
C LEU A 146 2.33 -15.88 -0.21
N ALA A 147 2.67 -14.86 -0.99
CA ALA A 147 1.95 -14.49 -2.20
C ALA A 147 2.02 -15.58 -3.29
N GLU A 148 3.18 -16.24 -3.47
CA GLU A 148 3.37 -17.34 -4.42
C GLU A 148 2.52 -18.57 -4.04
N GLN A 149 2.52 -18.94 -2.76
CA GLN A 149 1.96 -20.20 -2.26
C GLN A 149 0.50 -20.09 -1.79
N SER A 150 -0.03 -18.88 -1.61
CA SER A 150 -1.43 -18.70 -1.19
C SER A 150 -2.40 -19.44 -2.13
N PRO A 151 -3.44 -20.09 -1.57
CA PRO A 151 -4.46 -20.76 -2.37
C PRO A 151 -5.25 -19.74 -3.21
N ALA A 152 -5.72 -20.18 -4.37
CA ALA A 152 -6.59 -19.36 -5.21
C ALA A 152 -7.99 -19.22 -4.57
N PRO A 153 -8.69 -18.09 -4.80
CA PRO A 153 -8.23 -16.89 -5.50
C PRO A 153 -7.31 -16.03 -4.62
N ARG A 154 -6.16 -15.59 -5.14
CA ARG A 154 -5.23 -14.74 -4.38
C ARG A 154 -5.63 -13.27 -4.46
N ILE A 155 -5.60 -12.60 -3.31
CA ILE A 155 -5.75 -11.14 -3.23
C ILE A 155 -4.41 -10.57 -2.79
N ILE A 156 -3.66 -9.95 -3.69
CA ILE A 156 -2.26 -9.55 -3.42
C ILE A 156 -2.19 -8.02 -3.33
N LYS A 157 -1.61 -7.50 -2.26
CA LYS A 157 -1.35 -6.06 -2.10
C LYS A 157 0.02 -5.70 -2.69
N THR A 158 0.10 -4.53 -3.31
CA THR A 158 1.38 -3.89 -3.63
C THR A 158 1.32 -2.36 -3.58
N HIS A 159 2.47 -1.76 -3.34
CA HIS A 159 2.82 -0.36 -3.51
C HIS A 159 3.89 -0.17 -4.60
N LEU A 160 4.32 -1.24 -5.28
CA LEU A 160 5.15 -1.12 -6.47
C LEU A 160 4.32 -0.54 -7.63
N PRO A 161 4.88 0.39 -8.43
CA PRO A 161 4.23 0.92 -9.62
C PRO A 161 4.21 -0.14 -10.74
N PHE A 162 3.41 0.10 -11.78
CA PHE A 162 3.31 -0.81 -12.93
C PHE A 162 4.67 -1.06 -13.59
N SER A 163 5.54 -0.04 -13.65
CA SER A 163 6.88 -0.13 -14.22
C SER A 163 7.81 -1.11 -13.50
N LEU A 164 7.52 -1.51 -12.25
CA LEU A 164 8.30 -2.53 -11.52
C LEU A 164 7.70 -3.94 -11.59
N HIS A 165 6.58 -4.10 -12.31
CA HIS A 165 6.00 -5.39 -12.61
C HIS A 165 6.22 -5.76 -14.08
N SER A 166 6.03 -7.04 -14.42
CA SER A 166 5.99 -7.48 -15.81
C SER A 166 4.97 -6.63 -16.61
N PRO A 167 5.30 -6.22 -17.85
CA PRO A 167 4.35 -5.53 -18.73
C PRO A 167 3.12 -6.38 -19.07
N HIS A 168 3.18 -7.70 -18.82
CA HIS A 168 2.08 -8.63 -19.01
C HIS A 168 1.16 -8.79 -17.80
N LEU A 169 1.38 -8.07 -16.69
CA LEU A 169 0.54 -8.14 -15.49
C LEU A 169 -0.96 -8.09 -15.81
N LEU A 170 -1.38 -7.10 -16.60
CA LEU A 170 -2.78 -6.91 -16.97
C LEU A 170 -3.31 -7.96 -17.96
N ASN A 171 -2.44 -8.73 -18.61
CA ASN A 171 -2.85 -9.88 -19.42
C ASN A 171 -3.12 -11.13 -18.57
N SER A 172 -2.64 -11.16 -17.32
CA SER A 172 -2.66 -12.36 -16.48
C SER A 172 -3.54 -12.22 -15.22
N ALA A 173 -3.74 -11.02 -14.69
CA ALA A 173 -4.51 -10.79 -13.47
C ALA A 173 -5.30 -9.48 -13.53
N LYS A 174 -6.32 -9.38 -12.67
CA LYS A 174 -7.05 -8.12 -12.46
C LYS A 174 -6.29 -7.23 -11.48
N VAL A 175 -6.25 -5.93 -11.75
CA VAL A 175 -5.66 -4.92 -10.86
C VAL A 175 -6.76 -3.93 -10.45
N VAL A 176 -6.93 -3.75 -9.15
CA VAL A 176 -7.71 -2.66 -8.57
C VAL A 176 -6.72 -1.61 -8.06
N PHE A 177 -6.66 -0.49 -8.76
CA PHE A 177 -5.81 0.64 -8.39
C PHE A 177 -6.62 1.64 -7.56
N VAL A 178 -6.18 1.97 -6.35
CA VAL A 178 -6.86 2.97 -5.51
C VAL A 178 -6.07 4.27 -5.49
N VAL A 179 -6.73 5.36 -5.89
CA VAL A 179 -6.21 6.72 -5.87
C VAL A 179 -6.95 7.56 -4.83
N ARG A 180 -6.30 8.58 -4.28
CA ARG A 180 -6.86 9.48 -3.27
C ARG A 180 -6.46 10.92 -3.56
N ASN A 181 -7.14 11.91 -3.00
CA ASN A 181 -6.59 13.26 -2.95
C ASN A 181 -5.16 13.24 -2.35
N PRO A 182 -4.12 13.74 -3.05
CA PRO A 182 -2.74 13.71 -2.57
C PRO A 182 -2.59 14.41 -1.22
N LYS A 183 -3.35 15.47 -0.94
CA LYS A 183 -3.30 16.20 0.34
C LYS A 183 -3.68 15.32 1.53
N ASP A 184 -4.76 14.56 1.40
CA ASP A 184 -5.19 13.61 2.43
C ASP A 184 -4.26 12.40 2.52
N ALA A 185 -3.70 11.95 1.40
CA ALA A 185 -2.70 10.89 1.36
C ALA A 185 -1.44 11.28 2.14
N ILE A 186 -0.93 12.50 1.94
CA ILE A 186 0.21 13.08 2.67
C ILE A 186 -0.06 13.09 4.18
N ILE A 187 -1.19 13.64 4.64
CA ILE A 187 -1.53 13.67 6.08
C ILE A 187 -1.56 12.26 6.65
N SER A 188 -2.18 11.34 5.93
CA SER A 188 -2.28 9.95 6.37
C SER A 188 -0.94 9.23 6.38
N TYR A 189 -0.01 9.57 5.47
CA TYR A 189 1.30 8.94 5.41
C TYR A 189 2.26 9.53 6.43
N CYS A 190 2.25 10.85 6.63
CA CYS A 190 2.98 11.50 7.70
C CYS A 190 2.67 10.88 9.08
N HIS A 191 1.39 10.65 9.38
CA HIS A 191 0.99 9.95 10.61
C HIS A 191 1.52 8.51 10.64
N HIS A 192 1.38 7.77 9.55
CA HIS A 192 1.83 6.38 9.47
C HIS A 192 3.34 6.24 9.72
N VAL A 193 4.17 7.08 9.11
CA VAL A 193 5.63 7.01 9.29
C VAL A 193 6.10 7.46 10.68
N ARG A 194 5.28 8.24 11.40
CA ARG A 194 5.48 8.59 12.81
C ARG A 194 5.05 7.45 13.75
N LEU A 195 3.94 6.78 13.40
CA LEU A 195 3.38 5.68 14.18
C LEU A 195 4.29 4.46 14.20
N PHE A 196 4.91 4.10 13.07
CA PHE A 196 5.75 2.92 12.97
C PHE A 196 7.22 3.20 13.34
N LYS A 197 7.73 2.54 14.38
CA LYS A 197 9.11 2.70 14.88
C LYS A 197 10.19 2.36 13.86
N HIS A 198 9.90 1.49 12.90
CA HIS A 198 10.88 1.10 11.88
C HIS A 198 11.09 2.17 10.79
N GLN A 199 10.23 3.19 10.70
CA GLN A 199 10.45 4.39 9.87
C GLN A 199 10.84 5.58 10.75
N SER A 200 10.14 5.77 11.88
CA SER A 200 10.45 6.75 12.93
C SER A 200 10.71 8.15 12.38
N PHE A 201 9.74 8.69 11.65
CA PHE A 201 9.81 10.07 11.18
C PHE A 201 9.67 11.06 12.35
N ILE A 202 10.58 12.01 12.46
CA ILE A 202 10.61 13.02 13.54
C ILE A 202 10.55 14.48 13.03
N GLY A 203 10.52 14.68 11.71
CA GLY A 203 10.41 16.01 11.09
C GLY A 203 9.01 16.62 11.23
N THR A 204 8.87 17.87 10.79
CA THR A 204 7.60 18.61 10.75
C THR A 204 6.68 18.13 9.62
N LEU A 205 5.45 18.64 9.56
CA LEU A 205 4.54 18.30 8.45
C LEU A 205 5.03 18.94 7.14
N GLU A 206 5.57 20.15 7.24
CA GLU A 206 6.18 20.92 6.17
C GLU A 206 7.37 20.15 5.58
N ASP A 207 8.27 19.63 6.43
CA ASP A 207 9.36 18.75 6.00
C ASP A 207 8.82 17.54 5.23
N PHE A 208 7.77 16.90 5.73
CA PHE A 208 7.16 15.73 5.09
C PHE A 208 6.55 16.06 3.71
N VAL A 209 5.89 17.21 3.57
CA VAL A 209 5.39 17.69 2.28
C VAL A 209 6.53 17.90 1.29
N GLN A 210 7.66 18.46 1.74
CA GLN A 210 8.85 18.61 0.91
C GLN A 210 9.39 17.26 0.45
N TYR A 211 9.51 16.26 1.34
CA TYR A 211 9.91 14.92 0.94
C TYR A 211 8.95 14.31 -0.09
N PHE A 212 7.63 14.51 0.09
CA PHE A 212 6.62 14.04 -0.86
C PHE A 212 6.79 14.68 -2.25
N MET A 213 6.89 16.01 -2.32
CA MET A 213 6.98 16.73 -3.60
C MET A 213 8.29 16.50 -4.34
N GLN A 214 9.34 16.08 -3.62
CA GLN A 214 10.68 15.76 -4.14
C GLN A 214 10.85 14.26 -4.45
N ASP A 215 9.77 13.46 -4.36
CA ASP A 215 9.78 12.01 -4.54
C ASP A 215 10.77 11.26 -3.60
N ASN A 216 11.10 11.86 -2.46
CA ASN A 216 12.06 11.35 -1.48
C ASN A 216 11.36 10.59 -0.32
N LEU A 217 10.17 10.06 -0.57
CA LEU A 217 9.49 9.13 0.32
C LEU A 217 9.62 7.71 -0.22
N GLN A 218 9.55 6.72 0.66
CA GLN A 218 9.54 5.32 0.25
C GLN A 218 8.42 5.04 -0.77
N PHE A 219 8.70 4.20 -1.77
CA PHE A 219 7.88 3.98 -2.98
C PHE A 219 7.89 5.13 -3.99
N GLY A 220 8.57 6.25 -3.72
CA GLY A 220 8.81 7.33 -4.66
C GLY A 220 7.54 8.07 -5.08
N SER A 221 7.48 8.42 -6.37
CA SER A 221 6.59 9.45 -6.90
C SER A 221 5.11 9.06 -6.91
N TYR A 222 4.30 9.83 -6.19
CA TYR A 222 2.84 9.70 -6.20
C TYR A 222 2.27 10.00 -7.60
N SER A 223 2.65 11.13 -8.19
CA SER A 223 2.11 11.58 -9.47
C SER A 223 2.46 10.62 -10.60
N LEU A 224 3.68 10.07 -10.61
CA LEU A 224 4.08 9.09 -11.62
C LEU A 224 3.32 7.78 -11.47
N MET A 225 3.12 7.28 -10.25
CA MET A 225 2.34 6.05 -10.04
C MET A 225 0.88 6.23 -10.49
N VAL A 226 0.27 7.40 -10.20
CA VAL A 226 -1.07 7.73 -10.69
C VAL A 226 -1.10 7.83 -12.22
N LYS A 227 -0.09 8.46 -12.82
CA LYS A 227 0.04 8.58 -14.27
C LYS A 227 0.11 7.20 -14.94
N GLU A 228 0.97 6.31 -14.45
CA GLU A 228 1.12 4.96 -15.01
C GLU A 228 -0.17 4.14 -14.98
N ALA A 229 -0.97 4.27 -13.92
CA ALA A 229 -2.28 3.64 -13.82
C ALA A 229 -3.29 4.31 -14.76
N TRP A 230 -3.32 5.64 -14.81
CA TRP A 230 -4.25 6.40 -15.63
C TRP A 230 -4.03 6.18 -17.14
N GLU A 231 -2.79 6.04 -17.59
CA GLU A 231 -2.46 5.68 -18.97
C GLU A 231 -3.03 4.30 -19.38
N LYS A 232 -3.21 3.40 -18.41
CA LYS A 232 -3.74 2.04 -18.62
C LYS A 232 -5.24 1.93 -18.34
N ARG A 233 -5.93 3.03 -17.97
CA ARG A 233 -7.32 3.03 -17.48
C ARG A 233 -8.37 2.39 -18.40
N GLY A 234 -8.08 2.27 -19.70
CA GLY A 234 -8.96 1.61 -20.67
C GLY A 234 -8.80 0.08 -20.72
N HIS A 235 -7.82 -0.49 -20.02
CA HIS A 235 -7.58 -1.92 -20.03
C HIS A 235 -8.66 -2.69 -19.26
N PRO A 236 -9.23 -3.78 -19.79
CA PRO A 236 -10.37 -4.50 -19.17
C PRO A 236 -10.04 -5.12 -17.81
N ASN A 237 -8.77 -5.40 -17.54
CA ASN A 237 -8.26 -5.92 -16.26
C ASN A 237 -7.74 -4.83 -15.30
N LEU A 238 -8.00 -3.55 -15.55
CA LEU A 238 -7.70 -2.47 -14.60
C LEU A 238 -8.99 -1.77 -14.18
N HIS A 239 -9.20 -1.66 -12.87
CA HIS A 239 -10.26 -0.84 -12.29
C HIS A 239 -9.67 0.22 -11.37
N ILE A 240 -9.91 1.50 -11.67
CA ILE A 240 -9.45 2.62 -10.86
C ILE A 240 -10.56 3.03 -9.90
N VAL A 241 -10.26 2.98 -8.61
CA VAL A 241 -11.16 3.39 -7.52
C VAL A 241 -10.66 4.68 -6.91
N PHE A 242 -11.55 5.64 -6.74
CA PHE A 242 -11.27 6.87 -5.99
C PHE A 242 -11.69 6.65 -4.54
N TYR A 243 -10.76 6.86 -3.61
CA TYR A 243 -11.03 6.74 -2.16
C TYR A 243 -12.25 7.57 -1.74
N GLU A 244 -12.40 8.76 -2.32
CA GLU A 244 -13.51 9.67 -2.07
C GLU A 244 -14.85 9.07 -2.49
N ASN A 245 -14.90 8.32 -3.60
CA ASN A 245 -16.12 7.65 -4.04
C ASN A 245 -16.52 6.51 -3.11
N LEU A 246 -15.55 5.75 -2.57
CA LEU A 246 -15.83 4.74 -1.54
C LEU A 246 -16.46 5.39 -0.30
N LYS A 247 -16.05 6.61 0.05
CA LYS A 247 -16.61 7.36 1.17
C LYS A 247 -18.00 7.93 0.88
N THR A 248 -18.24 8.38 -0.35
CA THR A 248 -19.54 8.96 -0.74
C THR A 248 -20.61 7.90 -0.97
N ASP A 249 -20.31 6.83 -1.71
CA ASP A 249 -21.27 5.77 -2.04
C ASP A 249 -20.55 4.44 -2.24
N ILE A 250 -20.21 3.79 -1.12
CA ILE A 250 -19.59 2.46 -1.13
C ILE A 250 -20.46 1.43 -1.85
N GLY A 251 -21.79 1.51 -1.77
CA GLY A 251 -22.68 0.53 -2.41
C GLY A 251 -22.51 0.52 -3.92
N ASN A 252 -22.45 1.70 -4.54
CA ASN A 252 -22.21 1.82 -5.96
C ASN A 252 -20.79 1.36 -6.37
N GLU A 253 -19.76 1.70 -5.60
CA GLU A 253 -18.40 1.24 -5.87
C GLU A 253 -18.27 -0.29 -5.74
N LEU A 254 -18.94 -0.92 -4.77
CA LEU A 254 -18.97 -2.38 -4.64
C LEU A 254 -19.72 -3.05 -5.80
N ARG A 255 -20.78 -2.45 -6.34
CA ARG A 255 -21.44 -2.96 -7.56
C ARG A 255 -20.51 -2.91 -8.77
N LYS A 256 -19.74 -1.84 -8.94
CA LYS A 256 -18.73 -1.75 -10.01
C LYS A 256 -17.64 -2.81 -9.85
N LEU A 257 -17.15 -3.00 -8.63
CA LEU A 257 -16.16 -4.05 -8.32
C LEU A 257 -16.76 -5.45 -8.53
N ASN A 258 -18.02 -5.68 -8.18
CA ASN A 258 -18.70 -6.98 -8.39
C ASN A 258 -18.71 -7.34 -9.87
N ASN A 259 -19.03 -6.37 -10.74
CA ASN A 259 -19.02 -6.52 -12.18
C ASN A 259 -17.59 -6.71 -12.72
N PHE A 260 -16.64 -5.89 -12.29
CA PHE A 260 -15.25 -5.95 -12.74
C PHE A 260 -14.57 -7.27 -12.34
N ILE A 261 -14.70 -7.69 -11.08
CA ILE A 261 -14.09 -8.91 -10.57
C ILE A 261 -14.84 -10.14 -11.07
N GLY A 262 -16.14 -10.03 -11.33
CA GLY A 262 -17.00 -11.12 -11.81
C GLY A 262 -17.44 -12.05 -10.68
N THR A 263 -17.78 -11.50 -9.51
CA THR A 263 -18.18 -12.30 -8.33
C THR A 263 -19.66 -12.67 -8.32
N ASN A 264 -20.50 -12.02 -9.14
CA ASN A 264 -21.95 -12.27 -9.22
C ASN A 264 -22.69 -12.23 -7.86
N LEU A 265 -22.22 -11.38 -6.94
CA LEU A 265 -22.82 -11.25 -5.60
C LEU A 265 -24.18 -10.57 -5.68
N SER A 266 -25.10 -10.99 -4.81
CA SER A 266 -26.39 -10.33 -4.60
C SER A 266 -26.24 -9.02 -3.81
N GLU A 267 -27.24 -8.13 -3.86
CA GLU A 267 -27.24 -6.90 -3.05
C GLU A 267 -27.10 -7.19 -1.56
N THR A 268 -27.69 -8.28 -1.05
CA THR A 268 -27.55 -8.69 0.35
C THR A 268 -26.10 -9.05 0.69
N GLN A 269 -25.42 -9.79 -0.20
CA GLN A 269 -24.00 -10.13 -0.01
C GLN A 269 -23.11 -8.88 -0.10
N LEU A 270 -23.41 -7.94 -1.00
CA LEU A 270 -22.71 -6.66 -1.05
C LEU A 270 -22.92 -5.85 0.24
N GLN A 271 -24.14 -5.80 0.78
CA GLN A 271 -24.44 -5.15 2.06
C GLN A 271 -23.69 -5.80 3.24
N ASN A 272 -23.54 -7.13 3.23
CA ASN A 272 -22.71 -7.84 4.21
C ASN A 272 -21.26 -7.36 4.16
N VAL A 273 -20.68 -7.25 2.96
CA VAL A 273 -19.32 -6.72 2.78
C VAL A 273 -19.22 -5.27 3.23
N VAL A 274 -20.19 -4.40 2.90
CA VAL A 274 -20.24 -3.01 3.39
C VAL A 274 -20.20 -2.96 4.91
N LYS A 275 -21.08 -3.73 5.57
CA LYS A 275 -21.17 -3.78 7.04
C LYS A 275 -19.85 -4.26 7.64
N TRP A 276 -19.31 -5.36 7.13
CA TRP A 276 -18.08 -5.96 7.63
C TRP A 276 -16.89 -5.01 7.49
N THR A 277 -16.77 -4.33 6.35
CA THR A 277 -15.65 -3.46 6.02
C THR A 277 -15.85 -2.00 6.40
N SER A 278 -16.92 -1.69 7.14
CA SER A 278 -17.11 -0.36 7.70
C SER A 278 -15.95 0.03 8.62
N LEU A 279 -15.66 1.33 8.68
CA LEU A 279 -14.56 1.87 9.50
C LEU A 279 -14.67 1.43 10.97
N GLU A 280 -15.88 1.49 11.53
CA GLU A 280 -16.18 1.08 12.90
C GLU A 280 -15.90 -0.41 13.11
N ALA A 281 -16.44 -1.27 12.23
CA ALA A 281 -16.28 -2.71 12.34
C ALA A 281 -14.81 -3.12 12.17
N MET A 282 -14.10 -2.52 11.21
CA MET A 282 -12.66 -2.74 11.03
C MET A 282 -11.88 -2.33 12.28
N ARG A 283 -12.11 -1.13 12.84
CA ARG A 283 -11.44 -0.72 14.09
C ARG A 283 -11.73 -1.67 15.24
N GLY A 284 -12.97 -2.15 15.38
CA GLY A 284 -13.35 -3.10 16.42
C GLY A 284 -12.62 -4.44 16.31
N ARG A 285 -12.30 -4.90 15.09
CA ARG A 285 -11.55 -6.13 14.83
C ARG A 285 -10.04 -5.94 14.74
N THR A 286 -9.57 -4.71 14.56
CA THR A 286 -8.14 -4.40 14.50
C THR A 286 -7.58 -4.46 15.91
N ASN A 287 -7.41 -5.69 16.39
CA ASN A 287 -6.70 -6.01 17.62
C ASN A 287 -5.20 -5.77 17.46
N GLU A 288 -4.67 -5.47 16.27
CA GLU A 288 -3.25 -5.14 16.08
C GLU A 288 -2.80 -3.96 16.95
N ASP A 289 -3.70 -2.99 17.20
CA ASP A 289 -3.43 -1.86 18.11
C ASP A 289 -3.54 -2.27 19.61
N LYS A 290 -4.17 -3.40 19.93
CA LYS A 290 -4.42 -3.88 21.32
C LYS A 290 -3.60 -5.10 21.74
N VAL A 291 -3.16 -5.93 20.79
CA VAL A 291 -2.50 -7.24 21.00
C VAL A 291 -1.04 -7.22 20.51
N ALA A 292 -0.59 -6.15 19.83
CA ALA A 292 0.83 -5.86 19.61
C ALA A 292 1.29 -4.65 20.44
N GLY A 293 0.99 -4.68 21.75
CA GLY A 293 1.52 -3.74 22.72
C GLY A 293 3.07 -3.68 22.67
N SER A 294 3.57 -2.48 22.37
CA SER A 294 4.92 -1.93 22.64
C SER A 294 6.09 -2.13 21.67
N ALA A 295 6.15 -3.15 20.79
CA ALA A 295 7.35 -3.35 19.95
C ALA A 295 7.35 -2.53 18.63
N LYS A 296 6.25 -2.56 17.86
CA LYS A 296 6.23 -2.02 16.48
C LYS A 296 5.79 -0.55 16.37
N TYR A 297 4.96 -0.09 17.31
CA TYR A 297 4.38 1.26 17.31
C TYR A 297 5.07 2.21 18.27
N ASN A 298 5.11 3.48 17.89
CA ASN A 298 5.46 4.58 18.77
C ASN A 298 4.26 4.87 19.69
N THR A 299 4.39 4.50 20.96
CA THR A 299 3.33 4.63 21.96
C THR A 299 2.84 6.06 22.11
N GLN A 300 3.73 7.06 22.05
CA GLN A 300 3.34 8.47 22.18
C GLN A 300 2.45 8.92 21.01
N VAL A 301 2.78 8.50 19.79
CA VAL A 301 1.95 8.80 18.60
C VAL A 301 0.64 8.03 18.65
N LEU A 302 0.66 6.77 19.09
CA LEU A 302 -0.53 5.93 19.24
C LEU A 302 -1.53 6.56 20.22
N GLU A 303 -1.06 7.00 21.39
CA GLU A 303 -1.88 7.62 22.43
C GLU A 303 -2.42 8.99 22.02
N LYS A 304 -1.60 9.81 21.36
CA LYS A 304 -1.96 11.20 21.00
C LYS A 304 -2.77 11.30 19.70
N ASP A 305 -2.33 10.61 18.66
CA ASP A 305 -2.81 10.80 17.28
C ASP A 305 -3.61 9.59 16.76
N GLY A 306 -3.68 8.50 17.52
CA GLY A 306 -4.43 7.28 17.21
C GLY A 306 -3.65 6.21 16.43
N GLY A 307 -4.26 5.04 16.29
CA GLY A 307 -3.67 3.85 15.66
C GLY A 307 -3.73 3.81 14.14
N PHE A 308 -3.46 2.61 13.57
CA PHE A 308 -3.30 2.44 12.12
C PHE A 308 -4.55 2.83 11.32
N ILE A 309 -5.74 2.49 11.83
CA ILE A 309 -7.03 2.91 11.29
C ILE A 309 -7.49 4.20 12.00
N ARG A 310 -6.92 5.33 11.57
CA ARG A 310 -7.02 6.61 12.27
C ARG A 310 -8.37 7.33 12.20
N LYS A 311 -8.70 8.02 11.10
CA LYS A 311 -9.93 8.84 10.96
C LYS A 311 -10.88 8.39 9.85
N GLY A 312 -10.35 7.94 8.71
CA GLY A 312 -11.18 7.49 7.57
C GLY A 312 -12.08 8.58 6.97
N ILE A 313 -11.61 9.83 6.94
CA ILE A 313 -12.35 11.00 6.43
C ILE A 313 -11.66 11.58 5.18
N VAL A 314 -12.43 12.32 4.38
CA VAL A 314 -11.98 13.14 3.25
C VAL A 314 -11.88 14.59 3.74
N GLY A 315 -10.83 15.30 3.35
CA GLY A 315 -10.65 16.72 3.68
C GLY A 315 -9.98 17.01 5.02
N ASP A 316 -9.35 16.02 5.69
CA ASP A 316 -8.64 16.23 6.98
C ASP A 316 -7.48 17.22 6.81
N TRP A 317 -6.93 17.32 5.59
CA TRP A 317 -5.85 18.24 5.25
C TRP A 317 -6.18 19.71 5.49
N ARG A 318 -7.45 20.12 5.42
CA ARG A 318 -7.87 21.53 5.56
C ARG A 318 -7.56 22.11 6.93
N GLU A 319 -7.65 21.30 7.97
CA GLU A 319 -7.35 21.70 9.34
C GLU A 319 -5.85 21.60 9.67
N LYS A 320 -5.03 21.09 8.74
CA LYS A 320 -3.63 20.73 9.00
C LYS A 320 -2.63 21.52 8.19
N PHE A 321 -2.99 21.99 7.00
CA PHE A 321 -2.10 22.79 6.18
C PHE A 321 -2.26 24.28 6.46
N SER A 322 -1.14 24.99 6.61
CA SER A 322 -1.15 26.45 6.55
C SER A 322 -1.54 26.91 5.13
N PRO A 323 -2.00 28.17 4.98
CA PRO A 323 -2.29 28.74 3.66
C PRO A 323 -1.10 28.63 2.69
N GLU A 324 0.12 28.86 3.17
CA GLU A 324 1.36 28.82 2.37
C GLU A 324 1.66 27.40 1.90
N LEU A 325 1.63 26.43 2.82
CA LEU A 325 1.88 25.02 2.49
C LEU A 325 0.83 24.49 1.51
N ASN A 326 -0.42 24.91 1.68
CA ASN A 326 -1.51 24.56 0.76
C ASN A 326 -1.32 25.17 -0.64
N ALA A 327 -0.84 26.41 -0.73
CA ALA A 327 -0.54 27.06 -1.99
C ALA A 327 0.61 26.37 -2.74
N GLU A 328 1.67 25.98 -2.03
CA GLU A 328 2.78 25.22 -2.61
C GLU A 328 2.31 23.87 -3.16
N LEU A 329 1.50 23.13 -2.39
CA LEU A 329 0.90 21.87 -2.84
C LEU A 329 -0.05 22.05 -4.03
N ASN A 330 -0.76 23.17 -4.13
CA ASN A 330 -1.58 23.47 -5.31
C ASN A 330 -0.70 23.63 -6.56
N GLN A 331 0.41 24.36 -6.47
CA GLN A 331 1.36 24.49 -7.59
C GLN A 331 1.94 23.13 -8.00
N TRP A 332 2.24 22.26 -7.02
CA TRP A 332 2.67 20.90 -7.30
C TRP A 332 1.58 20.07 -8.00
N ILE A 333 0.31 20.19 -7.58
CA ILE A 333 -0.85 19.53 -8.22
C ILE A 333 -1.02 20.02 -9.67
N GLU A 334 -1.02 21.33 -9.88
CA GLU A 334 -1.12 21.96 -11.21
C GLU A 334 -0.01 21.48 -12.15
N LYS A 335 1.19 21.29 -11.62
CA LYS A 335 2.36 20.87 -12.40
C LYS A 335 2.39 19.37 -12.71
N TYR A 336 2.00 18.51 -11.78
CA TYR A 336 2.26 17.07 -11.88
C TYR A 336 1.03 16.17 -11.89
N ILE A 337 -0.12 16.66 -11.44
CA ILE A 337 -1.37 15.89 -11.36
C ILE A 337 -2.35 16.33 -12.43
N ASP A 338 -2.60 17.64 -12.56
CA ASP A 338 -3.57 18.16 -13.53
C ASP A 338 -3.26 17.74 -14.98
N PRO A 339 -1.98 17.70 -15.44
CA PRO A 339 -1.65 17.24 -16.79
C PRO A 339 -1.97 15.76 -17.06
N ILE A 340 -2.18 14.95 -16.02
CA ILE A 340 -2.63 13.55 -16.16
C ILE A 340 -4.08 13.50 -16.67
N GLY A 341 -4.88 14.54 -16.37
CA GLY A 341 -6.31 14.59 -16.72
C GLY A 341 -7.17 13.67 -15.84
N ILE A 342 -6.67 13.27 -14.67
CA ILE A 342 -7.46 12.55 -13.67
C ILE A 342 -8.31 13.52 -12.87
N ASN A 343 -9.62 13.29 -12.77
CA ASN A 343 -10.51 14.15 -12.00
C ASN A 343 -10.52 13.73 -10.52
N LEU A 344 -9.50 14.14 -9.77
CA LEU A 344 -9.44 13.92 -8.32
C LEU A 344 -10.38 14.87 -7.60
N LYS A 345 -11.17 14.33 -6.66
CA LYS A 345 -12.04 15.15 -5.82
C LYS A 345 -11.21 15.76 -4.69
N TYR A 346 -11.09 17.08 -4.69
CA TYR A 346 -10.41 17.83 -3.63
C TYR A 346 -11.39 18.36 -2.56
N SER A 347 -12.69 18.09 -2.73
CA SER A 347 -13.83 18.54 -1.90
C SER A 347 -14.01 17.71 -0.64
#